data_AF-A0A423T9M8-F1
#
_entry.id   AF-A0A423T9M8-F1
#
_cell.length_a   1.000
_cell.length_b   1.000
_cell.length_c   1.000
_cell.angle_alpha   90.00
_cell.angle_beta   90.00
_cell.angle_gamma   90.00
#
_symmetry.space_group_name_H-M   'P 1'
#
loop_
_entity.id
_entity.type
_entity.pdbx_description
1 polymer ?
#
loop_
_entity_poly.entity_id
_entity_poly.type
_entity_poly.pdbx_seq_one_letter_code
_entity_poly.pdbx_strand_id
1 'polypeptide(L)'
;MPSSGSAYVSRRRCFFFREQSRLVASPKSPVGSAYAFNKPKSQAIKISNASFILQFASARFVNNYFAGEPGVRKGRNTDRQLKDIESGSPNNVVDLMEVLPNIDVSDIMEIPNVFECDDQTLPCDHTSKFRTATGWCNNLNFPSFGKSFRAKTRLLRPAYEDGLSKPRTTSKVGRSLPSPRLISTNMHNDVSAPHVRYTLMVMQWGQFIDHDVIFTPVNKGFQDSILDCRRCDSHQTVHPECFPIPIPDNDPFFPPVNISSGQPFCIPLTRSMPGQLTLGYREQMNQVTAFIDASHTYGSDKCEQRTLRLLKDGLLKATTNPLRGKPLLPTESEPRVPGAFWQVFYWR
;
A
#
# COMPACT_ATOMS: atom_id res chain seq x y z
N MET A 1 41.90 2.39 -35.87
CA MET A 1 41.59 2.72 -34.46
C MET A 1 40.10 3.03 -34.34
N PRO A 2 39.23 2.06 -34.04
CA PRO A 2 37.83 2.33 -33.76
C PRO A 2 37.68 2.85 -32.32
N SER A 3 36.76 3.80 -32.15
CA SER A 3 36.62 4.69 -31.00
C SER A 3 36.29 3.97 -29.68
N SER A 4 37.19 4.12 -28.71
CA SER A 4 37.08 3.62 -27.33
C SER A 4 35.88 4.19 -26.54
N GLY A 5 35.23 5.25 -27.05
CA GLY A 5 34.06 5.88 -26.42
C GLY A 5 32.75 5.07 -26.52
N SER A 6 32.52 4.35 -27.62
CA SER A 6 31.25 3.63 -27.85
C SER A 6 31.12 2.38 -26.97
N ALA A 7 32.21 1.65 -26.78
CA ALA A 7 32.28 0.48 -25.90
C ALA A 7 32.11 0.85 -24.41
N TYR A 8 32.58 2.03 -24.01
CA TYR A 8 32.48 2.51 -22.63
C TYR A 8 31.05 2.91 -22.24
N VAL A 9 30.32 3.57 -23.15
CA VAL A 9 28.90 3.93 -22.98
C VAL A 9 28.00 2.69 -22.98
N SER A 10 28.28 1.72 -23.86
CA SER A 10 27.56 0.44 -23.91
C SER A 10 27.75 -0.39 -22.63
N ARG A 11 28.98 -0.47 -22.10
CA ARG A 11 29.27 -1.14 -20.82
C ARG A 11 28.58 -0.47 -19.63
N ARG A 12 28.53 0.87 -19.57
CA ARG A 12 27.79 1.59 -18.52
C ARG A 12 26.28 1.37 -18.61
N ARG A 13 25.70 1.34 -19.82
CA ARG A 13 24.29 0.96 -20.01
C ARG A 13 24.03 -0.47 -19.56
N CYS A 14 24.82 -1.45 -19.98
CA CYS A 14 24.68 -2.83 -19.53
C CYS A 14 24.86 -2.99 -18.01
N PHE A 15 25.80 -2.26 -17.40
CA PHE A 15 25.98 -2.27 -15.95
C PHE A 15 24.77 -1.67 -15.23
N PHE A 16 24.28 -0.51 -15.68
CA PHE A 16 23.10 0.15 -15.13
C PHE A 16 21.83 -0.72 -15.28
N PHE A 17 21.62 -1.35 -16.44
CA PHE A 17 20.53 -2.30 -16.64
C PHE A 17 20.67 -3.59 -15.82
N ARG A 18 21.90 -4.07 -15.59
CA ARG A 18 22.18 -5.24 -14.75
C ARG A 18 22.05 -4.96 -13.26
N GLU A 19 22.32 -3.74 -12.85
CA GLU A 19 22.14 -3.28 -11.47
C GLU A 19 20.65 -3.01 -11.21
N GLN A 20 19.96 -2.34 -12.14
CA GLN A 20 18.51 -2.13 -12.08
C GLN A 20 17.73 -3.46 -12.12
N SER A 21 18.17 -4.47 -12.88
CA SER A 21 17.54 -5.80 -12.88
C SER A 21 17.74 -6.60 -11.59
N ARG A 22 18.67 -6.21 -10.71
CA ARG A 22 18.82 -6.78 -9.36
C ARG A 22 17.93 -6.09 -8.32
N LEU A 23 17.42 -4.89 -8.63
CA LEU A 23 16.55 -4.12 -7.74
C LEU A 23 15.05 -4.33 -8.07
N VAL A 24 14.78 -4.84 -9.27
CA VAL A 24 13.42 -5.02 -9.80
C VAL A 24 13.11 -6.50 -10.00
N ALA A 25 11.97 -6.94 -9.47
CA ALA A 25 11.49 -8.29 -9.67
C ALA A 25 10.83 -8.46 -11.05
N SER A 26 11.04 -9.63 -11.67
CA SER A 26 10.34 -9.98 -12.91
C SER A 26 8.83 -10.19 -12.63
N PRO A 27 7.91 -9.70 -13.47
CA PRO A 27 6.47 -9.94 -13.33
C PRO A 27 6.10 -11.44 -13.30
N LYS A 28 6.90 -12.30 -13.96
CA LYS A 28 6.70 -13.76 -13.99
C LYS A 28 7.35 -14.50 -12.81
N SER A 29 8.05 -13.79 -11.93
CA SER A 29 8.64 -14.40 -10.73
C SER A 29 7.59 -14.62 -9.64
N PRO A 30 7.88 -15.42 -8.59
CA PRO A 30 7.02 -15.52 -7.42
C PRO A 30 6.73 -14.15 -6.77
N VAL A 31 7.73 -13.26 -6.70
CA VAL A 31 7.56 -11.88 -6.20
C VAL A 31 6.65 -11.08 -7.12
N GLY A 32 6.82 -11.22 -8.45
CA GLY A 32 5.96 -10.55 -9.43
C GLY A 32 4.50 -11.02 -9.37
N SER A 33 4.30 -12.31 -9.15
CA SER A 33 2.97 -12.90 -8.96
C SER A 33 2.33 -12.38 -7.67
N ALA A 34 3.05 -12.41 -6.54
CA ALA A 34 2.58 -11.85 -5.28
C ALA A 34 2.25 -10.36 -5.38
N TYR A 35 3.06 -9.59 -6.12
CA TYR A 35 2.79 -8.17 -6.39
C TYR A 35 1.53 -7.97 -7.24
N ALA A 36 1.25 -8.83 -8.22
CA ALA A 36 0.04 -8.72 -9.04
C ALA A 36 -1.24 -8.75 -8.18
N PHE A 37 -1.27 -9.57 -7.12
CA PHE A 37 -2.38 -9.61 -6.16
C PHE A 37 -2.47 -8.41 -5.22
N ASN A 38 -1.43 -7.58 -5.14
CA ASN A 38 -1.34 -6.42 -4.25
C ASN A 38 -1.09 -5.11 -5.02
N LYS A 39 -1.34 -5.12 -6.33
CA LYS A 39 -0.98 -4.04 -7.24
C LYS A 39 -1.77 -2.77 -6.91
N PRO A 40 -1.11 -1.60 -6.80
CA PRO A 40 -1.83 -0.35 -6.67
C PRO A 40 -2.51 0.06 -7.97
N LYS A 41 -3.71 0.63 -7.82
CA LYS A 41 -4.36 1.41 -8.89
C LYS A 41 -3.66 2.76 -9.07
N SER A 42 -3.81 3.36 -10.25
CA SER A 42 -3.15 4.62 -10.62
C SER A 42 -3.41 5.76 -9.64
N GLN A 43 -4.64 5.85 -9.12
CA GLN A 43 -5.05 6.82 -8.12
C GLN A 43 -4.35 6.59 -6.77
N ALA A 44 -4.21 5.34 -6.33
CA ALA A 44 -3.48 5.01 -5.11
C ALA A 44 -2.02 5.45 -5.17
N ILE A 45 -1.38 5.35 -6.34
CA ILE A 45 -0.01 5.84 -6.55
C ILE A 45 0.07 7.34 -6.34
N LYS A 46 -0.83 8.11 -6.95
CA LYS A 46 -0.83 9.58 -6.84
C LYS A 46 -1.02 10.03 -5.40
N ILE A 47 -1.97 9.42 -4.69
CA ILE A 47 -2.22 9.69 -3.27
C ILE A 47 -0.98 9.37 -2.44
N SER A 48 -0.41 8.17 -2.62
CA SER A 48 0.75 7.74 -1.86
C SER A 48 1.98 8.62 -2.06
N ASN A 49 2.19 9.17 -3.26
CA ASN A 49 3.29 10.10 -3.51
C ASN A 49 3.15 11.37 -2.66
N ALA A 50 1.94 11.93 -2.58
CA ALA A 50 1.65 13.06 -1.68
C ALA A 50 1.81 12.65 -0.21
N SER A 51 1.29 11.47 0.17
CA SER A 51 1.43 10.93 1.52
C SER A 51 2.89 10.75 1.96
N PHE A 52 3.80 10.38 1.06
CA PHE A 52 5.23 10.29 1.37
C PHE A 52 5.84 11.65 1.69
N ILE A 53 5.47 12.69 0.94
CA ILE A 53 5.91 14.07 1.21
C ILE A 53 5.40 14.51 2.58
N LEU A 54 4.12 14.29 2.88
CA LEU A 54 3.51 14.60 4.17
C LEU A 54 4.17 13.85 5.33
N GLN A 55 4.51 12.57 5.13
CA GLN A 55 5.22 11.77 6.12
C GLN A 55 6.63 12.33 6.38
N PHE A 56 7.37 12.73 5.34
CA PHE A 56 8.68 13.35 5.48
C PHE A 56 8.60 14.70 6.19
N ALA A 57 7.62 15.54 5.81
CA ALA A 57 7.36 16.81 6.47
C ALA A 57 7.03 16.61 7.95
N SER A 58 6.16 15.65 8.27
CA SER A 58 5.81 15.29 9.66
C SER A 58 7.04 14.86 10.45
N ALA A 59 7.91 14.02 9.88
CA ALA A 59 9.17 13.63 10.51
C ALA A 59 10.07 14.84 10.79
N ARG A 60 10.14 15.81 9.87
CA ARG A 60 10.91 17.04 10.05
C ARG A 60 10.32 17.94 11.14
N PHE A 61 9.00 18.08 11.20
CA PHE A 61 8.35 18.82 12.29
C PHE A 61 8.66 18.19 13.64
N VAL A 62 8.49 16.88 13.79
CA VAL A 62 8.81 16.15 15.03
C VAL A 62 10.27 16.36 15.41
N ASN A 63 11.19 16.12 14.48
CA ASN A 63 12.61 16.26 14.76
C ASN A 63 12.96 17.69 15.16
N ASN A 64 12.50 18.71 14.42
CA ASN A 64 12.82 20.10 14.73
C ASN A 64 12.19 20.58 16.06
N TYR A 65 11.01 20.06 16.41
CA TYR A 65 10.32 20.43 17.65
C TYR A 65 11.04 19.89 18.88
N PHE A 66 11.45 18.62 18.86
CA PHE A 66 12.13 17.97 19.99
C PHE A 66 13.65 18.11 19.99
N ALA A 67 14.28 18.43 18.84
CA ALA A 67 15.73 18.57 18.74
C ALA A 67 16.28 19.93 19.17
N GLY A 68 15.49 20.78 19.85
CA GLY A 68 15.83 22.16 20.26
C GLY A 68 17.32 22.49 20.17
N GLU A 69 17.75 23.12 19.08
CA GLU A 69 19.17 23.38 18.85
C GLU A 69 19.71 24.31 19.95
N PRO A 70 20.86 23.98 20.58
CA PRO A 70 21.58 24.94 21.39
C PRO A 70 22.10 26.06 20.47
N GLY A 71 21.42 27.20 20.47
CA GLY A 71 21.91 28.45 19.86
C GLY A 71 21.07 29.07 18.75
N VAL A 72 20.01 28.41 18.25
CA VAL A 72 19.12 29.02 17.23
C VAL A 72 17.91 29.66 17.90
N ARG A 73 17.81 30.99 17.79
CA ARG A 73 16.62 31.75 18.19
C ARG A 73 15.40 31.20 17.46
N LYS A 74 14.44 30.62 18.19
CA LYS A 74 13.11 30.28 17.66
C LYS A 74 12.57 31.49 16.89
N GLY A 75 12.30 31.30 15.60
CA GLY A 75 11.69 32.34 14.77
C GLY A 75 10.32 32.70 15.33
N ARG A 76 10.07 34.01 15.56
CA ARG A 76 8.82 34.53 16.13
C ARG A 76 7.54 34.13 15.35
N ASN A 77 7.67 33.64 14.12
CA ASN A 77 6.53 33.26 13.26
C ASN A 77 6.05 31.81 13.47
N THR A 78 6.96 30.84 13.66
CA THR A 78 6.58 29.44 13.90
C THR A 78 5.88 29.27 15.25
N ASP A 79 6.27 30.09 16.22
CA ASP A 79 5.68 30.14 17.56
C ASP A 79 4.28 30.76 17.57
N ARG A 80 3.89 31.57 16.56
CA ARG A 80 2.54 32.14 16.45
C ARG A 80 1.53 31.14 15.90
N GLN A 81 1.83 30.47 14.79
CA GLN A 81 0.92 29.46 14.21
C GLN A 81 0.63 28.27 15.14
N LEU A 82 1.55 27.92 16.05
CA LEU A 82 1.36 26.85 17.03
C LEU A 82 0.73 27.32 18.35
N LYS A 83 0.70 28.63 18.63
CA LYS A 83 0.08 29.22 19.84
C LYS A 83 -1.39 29.58 19.67
N ASP A 84 -1.87 29.66 18.43
CA ASP A 84 -3.26 29.99 18.12
C ASP A 84 -4.19 28.75 18.19
N ILE A 85 -3.67 27.59 18.60
CA ILE A 85 -4.44 26.38 18.93
C ILE A 85 -4.59 26.35 20.45
N GLU A 86 -5.81 26.50 20.97
CA GLU A 86 -6.21 26.60 22.39
C GLU A 86 -5.91 25.35 23.26
N SER A 87 -4.89 24.57 22.95
CA SER A 87 -4.39 23.47 23.78
C SER A 87 -2.89 23.64 23.94
N GLY A 88 -2.41 23.64 25.19
CA GLY A 88 -1.02 23.86 25.57
C GLY A 88 0.01 23.16 24.68
N SER A 89 1.17 23.80 24.55
CA SER A 89 2.32 23.32 23.77
C SER A 89 2.53 21.80 23.91
N PRO A 90 2.61 21.03 22.81
CA PRO A 90 2.83 19.59 22.84
C PRO A 90 4.03 19.20 23.71
N ASN A 91 3.84 18.35 24.73
CA ASN A 91 4.95 17.97 25.62
C ASN A 91 5.68 16.73 25.13
N ASN A 92 5.06 15.94 24.26
CA ASN A 92 5.61 14.70 23.72
C ASN A 92 5.15 14.49 22.26
N VAL A 93 5.75 13.49 21.59
CA VAL A 93 5.45 13.20 20.16
C VAL A 93 3.98 12.89 19.94
N VAL A 94 3.30 12.25 20.89
CA VAL A 94 1.88 11.91 20.79
C VAL A 94 1.02 13.16 20.76
N ASP A 95 1.27 14.14 21.63
CA ASP A 95 0.55 15.41 21.64
C ASP A 95 0.74 16.16 20.31
N LEU A 96 1.96 16.14 19.77
CA LEU A 96 2.24 16.80 18.49
C LEU A 96 1.49 16.14 17.33
N MET A 97 1.32 14.82 17.37
CA MET A 97 0.56 14.07 16.36
C MET A 97 -0.95 14.33 16.39
N GLU A 98 -1.49 14.85 17.49
CA GLU A 98 -2.89 15.30 17.55
C GLU A 98 -3.08 16.66 16.87
N VAL A 99 -2.03 17.48 16.84
CA VAL A 99 -2.05 18.82 16.25
C VAL A 99 -1.71 18.81 14.77
N LEU A 100 -0.70 18.02 14.36
CA LEU A 100 -0.18 18.00 12.99
C LEU A 100 -1.27 17.85 11.91
N PRO A 101 -2.27 16.95 12.04
CA PRO A 101 -3.30 16.80 11.01
C PRO A 101 -4.14 18.04 10.73
N ASN A 102 -4.21 18.99 11.68
CA ASN A 102 -4.98 20.23 11.55
C ASN A 102 -4.21 21.36 10.84
N ILE A 103 -2.91 21.17 10.57
CA ILE A 103 -2.12 22.15 9.83
C ILE A 103 -2.47 22.04 8.35
N ASP A 104 -3.00 23.13 7.80
CA ASP A 104 -3.25 23.23 6.36
C ASP A 104 -1.93 23.41 5.61
N VAL A 105 -1.73 22.59 4.59
CA VAL A 105 -0.54 22.59 3.73
C VAL A 105 -0.90 22.78 2.26
N SER A 106 -2.16 23.10 1.94
CA SER A 106 -2.62 23.33 0.56
C SER A 106 -1.86 24.45 -0.14
N ASP A 107 -1.39 25.44 0.62
CA ASP A 107 -0.63 26.58 0.08
C ASP A 107 0.82 26.22 -0.31
N ILE A 108 1.32 25.08 0.18
CA ILE A 108 2.73 24.68 0.03
C ILE A 108 2.86 23.44 -0.87
N MET A 109 1.83 22.61 -0.92
CA MET A 109 1.79 21.43 -1.79
C MET A 109 0.40 21.16 -2.34
N GLU A 110 0.36 20.76 -3.61
CA GLU A 110 -0.86 20.24 -4.23
C GLU A 110 -1.18 18.87 -3.65
N ILE A 111 -2.16 18.81 -2.76
CA ILE A 111 -2.75 17.55 -2.31
C ILE A 111 -3.77 17.13 -3.37
N PRO A 112 -3.61 15.96 -4.02
CA PRO A 112 -4.50 15.57 -5.09
C PRO A 112 -5.88 15.23 -4.51
N ASN A 113 -6.81 16.18 -4.67
CA ASN A 113 -8.15 16.09 -4.11
C ASN A 113 -9.17 15.53 -5.08
N VAL A 114 -8.98 15.71 -6.40
CA VAL A 114 -9.86 15.18 -7.45
C VAL A 114 -9.00 14.47 -8.50
N PHE A 115 -9.44 13.27 -8.90
CA PHE A 115 -8.80 12.50 -9.95
C PHE A 115 -9.75 12.35 -11.12
N GLU A 116 -9.20 12.15 -12.32
CA GLU A 116 -9.96 11.90 -13.56
C GLU A 116 -11.00 10.78 -13.41
N CYS A 117 -10.73 9.79 -12.55
CA CYS A 117 -11.57 8.63 -12.31
C CYS A 117 -12.47 8.75 -11.06
N ASP A 118 -12.54 9.94 -10.45
CA ASP A 118 -13.23 10.16 -9.19
C ASP A 118 -14.60 10.82 -9.35
N ASP A 119 -15.51 10.47 -8.44
CA ASP A 119 -16.86 11.03 -8.33
C ASP A 119 -16.89 11.96 -7.15
N GLN A 120 -16.72 13.26 -7.38
CA GLN A 120 -16.75 14.28 -6.33
C GLN A 120 -17.70 15.43 -6.66
N THR A 121 -18.84 15.10 -7.25
CA THR A 121 -19.89 16.10 -7.51
C THR A 121 -20.58 16.48 -6.20
N LEU A 122 -20.70 17.78 -5.95
CA LEU A 122 -21.48 18.36 -4.86
C LEU A 122 -22.49 19.38 -5.43
N PRO A 123 -23.67 19.56 -4.82
CA PRO A 123 -24.19 18.78 -3.68
C PRO A 123 -24.47 17.32 -4.05
N CYS A 124 -24.54 16.44 -3.04
CA CYS A 124 -24.91 15.04 -3.26
C CYS A 124 -26.34 14.93 -3.79
N ASP A 125 -26.52 14.18 -4.88
CA ASP A 125 -27.84 13.86 -5.40
C ASP A 125 -28.49 12.72 -4.58
N HIS A 126 -29.34 13.11 -3.64
CA HIS A 126 -30.11 12.18 -2.81
C HIS A 126 -31.23 11.45 -3.59
N THR A 127 -31.51 11.85 -4.83
CA THR A 127 -32.53 11.22 -5.69
C THR A 127 -31.96 10.12 -6.59
N SER A 128 -30.63 10.00 -6.67
CA SER A 128 -29.97 8.94 -7.43
C SER A 128 -30.39 7.57 -6.92
N LYS A 129 -30.84 6.71 -7.84
CA LYS A 129 -31.25 5.33 -7.54
C LYS A 129 -30.07 4.39 -7.34
N PHE A 130 -28.88 4.76 -7.81
CA PHE A 130 -27.72 3.89 -7.87
C PHE A 130 -26.53 4.47 -7.11
N ARG A 131 -25.70 3.56 -6.58
CA ARG A 131 -24.44 3.90 -5.92
C ARG A 131 -23.44 4.44 -6.95
N THR A 132 -22.59 5.35 -6.51
CA THR A 132 -21.41 5.79 -7.27
C THR A 132 -20.35 4.68 -7.26
N ALA A 133 -19.46 4.68 -8.26
CA ALA A 133 -18.39 3.67 -8.35
C ALA A 133 -17.39 3.75 -7.18
N THR A 134 -17.20 4.96 -6.66
CA THR A 134 -16.23 5.25 -5.59
C THR A 134 -16.83 5.17 -4.21
N GLY A 135 -18.15 4.95 -4.07
CA GLY A 135 -18.87 5.04 -2.79
C GLY A 135 -19.10 6.48 -2.30
N TRP A 136 -18.74 7.50 -3.09
CA TRP A 136 -19.04 8.91 -2.81
C TRP A 136 -20.55 9.16 -2.63
N CYS A 137 -20.89 10.04 -1.69
CA CYS A 137 -22.27 10.43 -1.36
C CYS A 137 -23.16 9.29 -0.83
N ASN A 138 -22.60 8.15 -0.43
CA ASN A 138 -23.37 7.13 0.30
C ASN A 138 -23.91 7.70 1.64
N ASN A 139 -23.08 8.48 2.33
CA ASN A 139 -23.51 9.34 3.41
C ASN A 139 -23.68 10.78 2.91
N LEU A 140 -24.89 11.33 2.97
CA LEU A 140 -25.19 12.66 2.42
C LEU A 140 -24.56 13.82 3.21
N ASN A 141 -24.34 13.63 4.51
CA ASN A 141 -23.71 14.64 5.37
C ASN A 141 -22.18 14.58 5.32
N PHE A 142 -21.63 13.38 5.15
CA PHE A 142 -20.20 13.13 5.07
C PHE A 142 -19.87 12.28 3.82
N PRO A 143 -19.85 12.89 2.62
CA PRO A 143 -19.80 12.15 1.35
C PRO A 143 -18.55 11.28 1.15
N SER A 144 -17.49 11.53 1.91
CA SER A 144 -16.24 10.78 1.89
C SER A 144 -16.26 9.49 2.72
N PHE A 145 -17.24 9.28 3.59
CA PHE A 145 -17.29 8.11 4.46
C PHE A 145 -17.47 6.83 3.64
N GLY A 146 -16.54 5.88 3.80
CA GLY A 146 -16.53 4.61 3.07
C GLY A 146 -16.12 4.71 1.60
N LYS A 147 -15.76 5.92 1.13
CA LYS A 147 -15.26 6.14 -0.23
C LYS A 147 -13.94 5.39 -0.46
N SER A 148 -13.75 4.85 -1.67
CA SER A 148 -12.48 4.30 -2.12
C SER A 148 -11.35 5.33 -2.13
N PHE A 149 -10.11 4.83 -2.07
CA PHE A 149 -8.88 5.62 -2.07
C PHE A 149 -8.76 6.57 -0.89
N ARG A 150 -9.12 6.09 0.30
CA ARG A 150 -9.01 6.82 1.56
C ARG A 150 -8.14 6.06 2.55
N ALA A 151 -7.53 6.79 3.48
CA ALA A 151 -6.92 6.19 4.65
C ALA A 151 -7.96 5.37 5.44
N LYS A 152 -7.54 4.23 5.97
CA LYS A 152 -8.38 3.43 6.86
C LYS A 152 -8.68 4.22 8.14
N THR A 153 -9.89 4.06 8.66
CA THR A 153 -10.22 4.59 9.99
C THR A 153 -9.47 3.81 11.07
N ARG A 154 -8.91 4.52 12.04
CA ARG A 154 -8.28 3.91 13.21
C ARG A 154 -9.26 3.83 14.37
N LEU A 155 -9.46 2.62 14.90
CA LEU A 155 -10.18 2.42 16.17
C LEU A 155 -9.29 2.74 17.38
N LEU A 156 -7.97 2.60 17.23
CA LEU A 156 -6.96 2.89 18.24
C LEU A 156 -5.78 3.64 17.60
N ARG A 157 -5.07 4.42 18.41
CA ARG A 157 -3.87 5.14 17.97
C ARG A 157 -2.81 4.17 17.42
N PRO A 158 -2.06 4.56 16.38
CA PRO A 158 -0.98 3.73 15.85
C PRO A 158 0.17 3.60 16.86
N ALA A 159 0.84 2.45 16.84
CA ALA A 159 2.00 2.17 17.68
C ALA A 159 3.24 1.89 16.81
N TYR A 160 3.79 2.96 16.24
CA TYR A 160 5.06 2.93 15.49
C TYR A 160 6.26 3.08 16.42
N GLU A 161 7.41 2.52 16.06
CA GLU A 161 8.65 2.55 16.85
C GLU A 161 9.11 3.98 17.14
N ASP A 162 9.03 4.85 16.12
CA ASP A 162 9.40 6.27 16.18
C ASP A 162 8.21 7.18 16.50
N GLY A 163 7.06 6.61 16.85
CA GLY A 163 5.83 7.38 17.06
C GLY A 163 5.30 8.06 15.79
N LEU A 164 5.75 7.66 14.59
CA LEU A 164 5.32 8.29 13.34
C LEU A 164 5.01 7.27 12.25
N SER A 165 5.98 6.41 11.92
CA SER A 165 5.88 5.55 10.75
C SER A 165 6.75 4.30 10.73
N LYS A 166 7.82 4.21 11.52
CA LYS A 166 8.70 3.04 11.51
C LYS A 166 7.97 1.84 12.13
N PRO A 167 7.90 0.68 11.46
CA PRO A 167 7.32 -0.52 12.05
C PRO A 167 7.96 -0.83 13.40
N ARG A 168 7.15 -1.25 14.37
CA ARG A 168 7.65 -1.57 15.71
C ARG A 168 8.56 -2.79 15.67
N THR A 169 9.76 -2.66 16.22
CA THR A 169 10.75 -3.75 16.36
C THR A 169 11.13 -3.99 17.81
N THR A 170 10.75 -3.10 18.72
CA THR A 170 11.05 -3.20 20.15
C THR A 170 9.78 -3.50 20.96
N SER A 171 9.94 -4.28 22.02
CA SER A 171 8.90 -4.58 23.01
C SER A 171 8.76 -3.47 24.05
N LYS A 172 7.68 -3.51 24.84
CA LYS A 172 7.47 -2.57 25.95
C LYS A 172 8.56 -2.63 27.03
N VAL A 173 9.32 -3.72 27.08
CA VAL A 173 10.44 -3.93 28.04
C VAL A 173 11.81 -3.65 27.42
N GLY A 174 11.86 -3.03 26.23
CA GLY A 174 13.11 -2.62 25.57
C GLY A 174 13.87 -3.72 24.82
N ARG A 175 13.32 -4.93 24.73
CA ARG A 175 13.91 -6.05 23.97
C ARG A 175 13.37 -6.13 22.55
N SER A 176 14.16 -6.63 21.60
CA SER A 176 13.70 -6.89 20.23
C SER A 176 12.49 -7.83 20.20
N LEU A 177 11.53 -7.53 19.32
CA LEU A 177 10.40 -8.41 19.05
C LEU A 177 10.86 -9.67 18.31
N PRO A 178 10.24 -10.83 18.58
CA PRO A 178 10.55 -12.05 17.85
C PRO A 178 10.20 -11.90 16.37
N SER A 179 10.97 -12.57 15.50
CA SER A 179 10.67 -12.63 14.06
C SER A 179 9.26 -13.17 13.84
N PRO A 180 8.43 -12.57 12.97
CA PRO A 180 7.13 -13.11 12.60
C PRO A 180 7.21 -14.55 12.10
N ARG A 181 8.31 -14.93 11.43
CA ARG A 181 8.53 -16.31 10.98
C ARG A 181 8.73 -17.26 12.16
N LEU A 182 9.50 -16.85 13.18
CA LEU A 182 9.69 -17.63 14.39
C LEU A 182 8.36 -17.86 15.13
N ILE A 183 7.51 -16.83 15.21
CA ILE A 183 6.17 -16.98 15.77
C ILE A 183 5.34 -17.95 14.93
N SER A 184 5.38 -17.81 13.60
CA SER A 184 4.65 -18.68 12.67
C SER A 184 4.99 -20.15 12.89
N THR A 185 6.28 -20.50 12.95
CA THR A 185 6.73 -21.90 13.09
C THR A 185 6.49 -22.50 14.46
N ASN A 186 6.42 -21.69 15.52
CA ASN A 186 6.19 -22.18 16.89
C ASN A 186 4.72 -22.19 17.31
N MET A 187 3.87 -21.37 16.68
CA MET A 187 2.47 -21.20 17.09
C MET A 187 1.46 -21.78 16.09
N HIS A 188 1.80 -21.86 14.80
CA HIS A 188 0.88 -22.34 13.76
C HIS A 188 1.33 -23.70 13.26
N ASN A 189 0.74 -24.76 13.83
CA ASN A 189 1.00 -26.12 13.39
C ASN A 189 0.30 -26.40 12.06
N ASP A 190 1.05 -26.94 11.10
CA ASP A 190 0.50 -27.42 9.83
C ASP A 190 -0.12 -28.80 10.04
N VAL A 191 -1.41 -28.83 10.32
CA VAL A 191 -2.18 -30.07 10.57
C VAL A 191 -3.33 -30.14 9.58
N SER A 192 -3.37 -31.23 8.81
CA SER A 192 -4.52 -31.53 7.96
C SER A 192 -5.68 -32.04 8.82
N ALA A 193 -6.57 -31.12 9.20
CA ALA A 193 -7.77 -31.41 9.98
C ALA A 193 -9.02 -30.80 9.30
N PRO A 194 -9.65 -31.53 8.36
CA PRO A 194 -10.86 -31.04 7.69
C PRO A 194 -12.00 -30.77 8.68
N HIS A 195 -12.71 -29.65 8.49
CA HIS A 195 -13.81 -29.30 9.36
C HIS A 195 -15.05 -30.16 9.08
N VAL A 196 -15.62 -30.80 10.11
CA VAL A 196 -16.72 -31.76 9.94
C VAL A 196 -18.10 -31.13 9.67
N ARG A 197 -18.26 -29.82 9.90
CA ARG A 197 -19.56 -29.11 9.73
C ARG A 197 -19.59 -28.06 8.62
N TYR A 198 -18.43 -27.60 8.16
CA TYR A 198 -18.36 -26.44 7.26
C TYR A 198 -17.68 -26.84 5.97
N THR A 199 -18.26 -26.43 4.85
CA THR A 199 -17.67 -26.64 3.54
C THR A 199 -16.56 -25.61 3.31
N LEU A 200 -15.70 -25.89 2.32
CA LEU A 200 -14.68 -24.94 1.88
C LEU A 200 -15.28 -23.59 1.41
N MET A 201 -16.56 -23.57 1.04
CA MET A 201 -17.28 -22.35 0.64
C MET A 201 -17.29 -21.29 1.73
N VAL A 202 -17.27 -21.66 3.01
CA VAL A 202 -17.23 -20.68 4.12
C VAL A 202 -15.94 -19.85 4.05
N MET A 203 -14.80 -20.50 3.86
CA MET A 203 -13.51 -19.82 3.69
C MET A 203 -13.50 -18.96 2.41
N GLN A 204 -13.95 -19.54 1.29
CA GLN A 204 -13.94 -18.85 0.01
C GLN A 204 -14.85 -17.61 0.01
N TRP A 205 -16.01 -17.68 0.65
CA TRP A 205 -16.93 -16.54 0.80
C TRP A 205 -16.35 -15.47 1.72
N GLY A 206 -15.64 -15.86 2.78
CA GLY A 206 -14.91 -14.92 3.63
C GLY A 206 -13.91 -14.08 2.84
N GLN A 207 -13.09 -14.73 2.00
CA GLN A 207 -12.15 -14.04 1.10
C GLN A 207 -12.88 -13.17 0.06
N PHE A 208 -13.99 -13.66 -0.48
CA PHE A 208 -14.80 -12.92 -1.46
C PHE A 208 -15.34 -11.60 -0.90
N ILE A 209 -15.82 -11.62 0.35
CA ILE A 209 -16.29 -10.41 1.05
C ILE A 209 -15.13 -9.50 1.49
N ASP A 210 -14.00 -10.05 1.96
CA ASP A 210 -12.81 -9.27 2.31
C ASP A 210 -12.37 -8.37 1.16
N HIS A 211 -12.28 -8.95 -0.05
CA HIS A 211 -11.91 -8.22 -1.25
C HIS A 211 -12.93 -7.15 -1.68
N ASP A 212 -14.16 -7.19 -1.18
CA ASP A 212 -15.18 -6.17 -1.46
C ASP A 212 -15.00 -4.92 -0.59
N VAL A 213 -14.51 -5.10 0.64
CA VAL A 213 -14.50 -4.04 1.66
C VAL A 213 -13.10 -3.48 1.93
N ILE A 214 -12.04 -4.24 1.64
CA ILE A 214 -10.67 -3.82 1.95
C ILE A 214 -9.63 -4.32 0.95
N PHE A 215 -8.80 -3.39 0.47
CA PHE A 215 -7.62 -3.69 -0.31
C PHE A 215 -6.53 -2.69 0.02
N THR A 216 -5.40 -3.18 0.51
CA THR A 216 -4.24 -2.34 0.86
C THR A 216 -3.10 -2.59 -0.12
N PRO A 217 -2.85 -1.70 -1.09
CA PRO A 217 -1.80 -1.94 -2.06
C PRO A 217 -0.41 -1.82 -1.43
N VAL A 218 0.58 -2.46 -2.06
CA VAL A 218 2.00 -2.38 -1.66
C VAL A 218 2.76 -1.35 -2.48
N ASN A 219 3.85 -0.84 -1.90
CA ASN A 219 4.71 0.11 -2.59
C ASN A 219 5.37 -0.47 -3.84
N LYS A 220 5.70 0.42 -4.77
CA LYS A 220 6.39 0.11 -6.02
C LYS A 220 7.66 0.95 -6.14
N GLY A 221 8.57 0.53 -7.02
CA GLY A 221 9.80 1.25 -7.31
C GLY A 221 9.61 2.32 -8.40
N PHE A 222 10.73 2.91 -8.81
CA PHE A 222 10.78 3.89 -9.90
C PHE A 222 10.19 3.32 -11.20
N GLN A 223 9.45 4.14 -11.96
CA GLN A 223 8.80 3.73 -13.22
C GLN A 223 7.95 2.46 -13.10
N ASP A 224 7.16 2.36 -12.03
CA ASP A 224 6.18 1.27 -11.81
C ASP A 224 6.82 -0.11 -11.69
N SER A 225 8.10 -0.15 -11.33
CA SER A 225 8.84 -1.38 -11.14
C SER A 225 8.39 -2.14 -9.88
N ILE A 226 8.42 -3.47 -9.96
CA ILE A 226 8.14 -4.35 -8.83
C ILE A 226 9.38 -4.40 -7.95
N LEU A 227 9.26 -4.06 -6.66
CA LEU A 227 10.38 -4.08 -5.72
C LEU A 227 10.83 -5.52 -5.43
N ASP A 228 12.12 -5.81 -5.60
CA ASP A 228 12.70 -7.09 -5.21
C ASP A 228 13.22 -7.07 -3.76
N CYS A 229 12.29 -7.16 -2.80
CA CYS A 229 12.63 -7.12 -1.37
C CYS A 229 13.12 -8.47 -0.80
N ARG A 230 13.69 -9.37 -1.61
CA ARG A 230 14.14 -10.70 -1.15
C ARG A 230 15.40 -10.65 -0.27
N ARG A 231 16.31 -9.73 -0.53
CA ARG A 231 17.54 -9.59 0.27
C ARG A 231 17.21 -8.98 1.62
N CYS A 232 17.88 -9.44 2.68
CA CYS A 232 17.67 -8.91 4.03
C CYS A 232 18.07 -7.43 4.18
N ASP A 233 19.02 -6.96 3.37
CA ASP A 233 19.46 -5.55 3.28
C ASP A 233 18.72 -4.75 2.21
N SER A 234 17.60 -5.27 1.68
CA SER A 234 16.84 -4.61 0.61
C SER A 234 16.26 -3.24 1.03
N HIS A 235 16.10 -2.98 2.31
CA HIS A 235 15.65 -1.67 2.79
C HIS A 235 16.67 -0.54 2.55
N GLN A 236 17.97 -0.85 2.49
CA GLN A 236 19.01 0.10 2.04
C GLN A 236 19.35 -0.06 0.56
N THR A 237 19.40 -1.29 0.07
CA THR A 237 19.97 -1.57 -1.25
C THR A 237 18.96 -1.49 -2.38
N VAL A 238 17.66 -1.67 -2.08
CA VAL A 238 16.57 -1.67 -3.08
C VAL A 238 15.64 -0.49 -2.86
N HIS A 239 14.96 -0.44 -1.71
CA HIS A 239 13.99 0.62 -1.42
C HIS A 239 13.67 0.69 0.08
N PRO A 240 13.50 1.88 0.70
CA PRO A 240 13.15 2.04 2.12
C PRO A 240 11.85 1.36 2.56
N GLU A 241 10.97 1.05 1.61
CA GLU A 241 9.71 0.33 1.84
C GLU A 241 9.84 -1.19 1.78
N CYS A 242 11.03 -1.74 1.52
CA CYS A 242 11.30 -3.14 1.76
C CYS A 242 11.42 -3.40 3.26
N PHE A 243 10.77 -4.46 3.75
CA PHE A 243 10.83 -4.88 5.15
C PHE A 243 10.95 -6.41 5.26
N PRO A 244 12.02 -6.99 4.69
CA PRO A 244 12.19 -8.45 4.58
C PRO A 244 12.14 -9.13 5.94
N ILE A 245 11.60 -10.35 5.99
CA ILE A 245 11.49 -11.15 7.23
C ILE A 245 12.65 -12.13 7.29
N PRO A 246 13.60 -12.00 8.25
CA PRO A 246 14.71 -12.94 8.40
C PRO A 246 14.22 -14.33 8.80
N ILE A 247 14.82 -15.35 8.18
CA ILE A 247 14.62 -16.75 8.54
C ILE A 247 15.46 -17.07 9.80
N PRO A 248 14.84 -17.65 10.84
CA PRO A 248 15.58 -18.13 12.02
C PRO A 248 16.50 -19.32 11.70
N ASP A 249 17.57 -19.51 12.48
CA ASP A 249 18.54 -20.60 12.26
C ASP A 249 17.93 -22.01 12.28
N ASN A 250 16.90 -22.22 13.10
CA ASN A 250 16.20 -23.50 13.27
C ASN A 250 14.86 -23.55 12.53
N ASP A 251 14.71 -22.85 11.42
CA ASP A 251 13.50 -22.93 10.60
C ASP A 251 13.36 -24.34 9.97
N PRO A 252 12.20 -24.99 10.10
CA PRO A 252 12.02 -26.36 9.62
C PRO A 252 11.91 -26.48 8.10
N PHE A 253 11.69 -25.37 7.38
CA PHE A 253 11.42 -25.39 5.94
C PHE A 253 12.44 -24.56 5.14
N PHE A 254 12.73 -23.34 5.56
CA PHE A 254 13.66 -22.47 4.86
C PHE A 254 15.08 -22.60 5.40
N PRO A 255 16.12 -22.66 4.54
CA PRO A 255 17.48 -22.57 5.02
C PRO A 255 17.75 -21.16 5.54
N PRO A 256 18.52 -21.00 6.65
CA PRO A 256 18.81 -19.67 7.20
C PRO A 256 19.75 -18.84 6.32
N VAL A 257 20.49 -19.50 5.43
CA VAL A 257 21.36 -18.87 4.45
C VAL A 257 21.05 -19.36 3.05
N ASN A 258 21.17 -18.48 2.06
CA ASN A 258 21.06 -18.84 0.67
C ASN A 258 22.34 -19.59 0.22
N ILE A 259 22.18 -20.85 -0.17
CA ILE A 259 23.29 -21.76 -0.52
C ILE A 259 24.18 -21.20 -1.63
N SER A 260 23.61 -20.48 -2.60
CA SER A 260 24.35 -19.96 -3.75
C SER A 260 25.14 -18.69 -3.45
N SER A 261 24.71 -17.89 -2.47
CA SER A 261 25.32 -16.57 -2.18
C SER A 261 25.99 -16.47 -0.81
N GLY A 262 25.74 -17.43 0.08
CA GLY A 262 26.22 -17.40 1.47
C GLY A 262 25.59 -16.29 2.32
N GLN A 263 24.61 -15.55 1.80
CA GLN A 263 23.94 -14.46 2.50
C GLN A 263 22.75 -14.97 3.33
N PRO A 264 22.35 -14.26 4.40
CA PRO A 264 21.13 -14.57 5.13
C PRO A 264 19.91 -14.65 4.21
N PHE A 265 19.05 -15.64 4.43
CA PHE A 265 17.82 -15.81 3.69
C PHE A 265 16.69 -15.03 4.35
N CYS A 266 15.91 -14.32 3.53
CA CYS A 266 14.74 -13.57 3.98
C CYS A 266 13.51 -13.87 3.11
N ILE A 267 12.32 -13.83 3.73
CA ILE A 267 11.05 -13.81 3.01
C ILE A 267 10.81 -12.37 2.54
N PRO A 268 10.55 -12.16 1.23
CA PRO A 268 10.31 -10.82 0.71
C PRO A 268 9.03 -10.23 1.28
N LEU A 269 9.13 -8.99 1.74
CA LEU A 269 7.98 -8.22 2.20
C LEU A 269 8.16 -6.75 1.81
N THR A 270 7.13 -6.20 1.18
CA THR A 270 7.05 -4.79 0.83
C THR A 270 5.97 -4.15 1.68
N ARG A 271 6.28 -3.01 2.29
CA ARG A 271 5.33 -2.27 3.13
C ARG A 271 4.15 -1.77 2.29
N SER A 272 2.97 -1.77 2.91
CA SER A 272 1.74 -1.18 2.38
C SER A 272 1.90 0.31 2.05
N MET A 273 1.27 0.80 0.99
CA MET A 273 1.33 2.21 0.60
C MET A 273 0.68 3.12 1.65
N PRO A 274 1.31 4.27 1.96
CA PRO A 274 0.66 5.31 2.73
C PRO A 274 -0.50 5.96 1.94
N GLY A 275 -1.48 6.51 2.65
CA GLY A 275 -2.68 7.11 2.08
C GLY A 275 -3.21 8.33 2.85
N GLN A 276 -2.45 8.85 3.82
CA GLN A 276 -2.80 10.09 4.52
C GLN A 276 -2.70 11.31 3.60
N LEU A 277 -3.63 12.25 3.76
CA LEU A 277 -3.65 13.53 3.03
C LEU A 277 -3.37 14.72 3.95
N THR A 278 -2.99 14.46 5.19
CA THR A 278 -2.60 15.45 6.20
C THR A 278 -1.23 15.11 6.78
N LEU A 279 -0.63 16.04 7.51
CA LEU A 279 0.51 15.73 8.36
C LEU A 279 0.09 14.78 9.51
N GLY A 280 1.07 14.16 10.16
CA GLY A 280 0.87 13.25 11.28
C GLY A 280 1.33 11.82 10.97
N TYR A 281 0.70 10.85 11.63
CA TYR A 281 1.05 9.44 11.51
C TYR A 281 0.94 8.91 10.08
N ARG A 282 1.71 7.85 9.79
CA ARG A 282 1.49 7.06 8.59
C ARG A 282 0.13 6.35 8.67
N GLU A 283 -0.68 6.53 7.63
CA GLU A 283 -1.96 5.83 7.46
C GLU A 283 -1.95 4.96 6.21
N GLN A 284 -2.46 3.74 6.29
CA GLN A 284 -2.55 2.87 5.11
C GLN A 284 -3.84 3.15 4.34
N MET A 285 -3.76 3.09 3.03
CA MET A 285 -4.90 3.30 2.14
C MET A 285 -5.79 2.06 2.04
N ASN A 286 -7.09 2.28 1.89
CA ASN A 286 -8.01 1.35 1.26
C ASN A 286 -8.30 1.81 -0.17
N GLN A 287 -7.91 1.03 -1.18
CA GLN A 287 -8.13 1.39 -2.59
C GLN A 287 -9.45 0.87 -3.18
N VAL A 288 -10.27 0.20 -2.37
CA VAL A 288 -11.66 -0.19 -2.69
C VAL A 288 -12.64 0.53 -1.78
N THR A 289 -13.94 0.43 -2.07
CA THR A 289 -14.99 1.00 -1.21
C THR A 289 -15.05 0.22 0.11
N ALA A 290 -15.57 0.83 1.17
CA ALA A 290 -15.75 0.14 2.46
C ALA A 290 -17.12 -0.54 2.61
N PHE A 291 -17.95 -0.51 1.56
CA PHE A 291 -19.30 -1.06 1.55
C PHE A 291 -19.29 -2.47 0.97
N ILE A 292 -20.28 -3.28 1.35
CA ILE A 292 -20.57 -4.54 0.63
C ILE A 292 -21.43 -4.15 -0.58
N ASP A 293 -20.78 -3.85 -1.69
CA ASP A 293 -21.39 -3.30 -2.91
C ASP A 293 -20.93 -4.01 -4.19
N ALA A 294 -20.19 -5.12 -4.05
CA ALA A 294 -19.59 -5.88 -5.14
C ALA A 294 -18.58 -5.06 -5.97
N SER A 295 -17.88 -4.09 -5.37
CA SER A 295 -16.80 -3.34 -6.00
C SER A 295 -15.63 -4.22 -6.47
N HIS A 296 -15.40 -5.39 -5.86
CA HIS A 296 -14.44 -6.36 -6.39
C HIS A 296 -14.85 -6.95 -7.75
N THR A 297 -16.13 -6.84 -8.13
CA THR A 297 -16.67 -7.20 -9.45
C THR A 297 -16.85 -5.99 -10.37
N TYR A 298 -17.35 -4.88 -9.83
CA TYR A 298 -17.72 -3.69 -10.64
C TYR A 298 -16.62 -2.63 -10.72
N GLY A 299 -15.53 -2.77 -9.98
CA GLY A 299 -14.50 -1.76 -9.79
C GLY A 299 -14.87 -0.75 -8.70
N SER A 300 -13.88 0.03 -8.27
CA SER A 300 -14.00 1.02 -7.18
C SER A 300 -13.71 2.46 -7.63
N ASP A 301 -13.60 2.67 -8.94
CA ASP A 301 -13.53 3.98 -9.59
C ASP A 301 -14.23 3.96 -10.96
N LYS A 302 -14.57 5.14 -11.48
CA LYS A 302 -15.32 5.25 -12.74
C LYS A 302 -14.57 4.69 -13.94
N CYS A 303 -13.25 4.85 -13.98
CA CYS A 303 -12.44 4.40 -15.12
C CYS A 303 -12.38 2.87 -15.19
N GLU A 304 -12.14 2.23 -14.04
CA GLU A 304 -12.15 0.78 -13.90
C GLU A 304 -13.54 0.23 -14.21
N GLN A 305 -14.60 0.79 -13.63
CA GLN A 305 -15.97 0.37 -13.91
C GLN A 305 -16.31 0.49 -15.40
N ARG A 306 -15.90 1.57 -16.07
CA ARG A 306 -16.09 1.74 -17.52
C ARG A 306 -15.30 0.69 -18.32
N THR A 307 -14.09 0.36 -17.87
CA THR A 307 -13.22 -0.63 -18.52
C THR A 307 -13.79 -2.03 -18.45
N LEU A 308 -14.45 -2.38 -17.35
CA LEU A 308 -15.06 -3.70 -17.12
C LEU A 308 -16.38 -3.90 -17.86
N ARG A 309 -17.07 -2.82 -18.23
CA ARG A 309 -18.35 -2.89 -18.94
C ARG A 309 -18.15 -3.14 -20.44
N LEU A 310 -19.03 -3.97 -21.00
CA LEU A 310 -19.15 -4.12 -22.46
C LEU A 310 -19.81 -2.88 -23.09
N LEU A 311 -20.54 -2.10 -22.27
CA LEU A 311 -21.35 -0.94 -22.68
C LEU A 311 -22.44 -1.28 -23.72
N LYS A 312 -22.84 -2.56 -23.74
CA LYS A 312 -23.92 -3.09 -24.57
C LYS A 312 -24.84 -3.92 -23.69
N ASP A 313 -26.14 -3.67 -23.79
CA ASP A 313 -27.19 -4.42 -23.09
C ASP A 313 -27.00 -4.54 -21.55
N GLY A 314 -26.25 -3.62 -20.94
CA GLY A 314 -25.93 -3.66 -19.51
C GLY A 314 -24.89 -4.71 -19.10
N LEU A 315 -24.21 -5.37 -20.05
CA LEU A 315 -23.30 -6.48 -19.78
C LEU A 315 -21.88 -6.03 -19.36
N LEU A 316 -21.20 -6.91 -18.63
CA LEU A 316 -19.76 -6.86 -18.40
C LEU A 316 -19.00 -7.50 -19.57
N LYS A 317 -17.74 -7.13 -19.74
CA LYS A 317 -16.84 -7.83 -20.67
C LYS A 317 -16.58 -9.25 -20.14
N ALA A 318 -16.47 -10.20 -21.07
CA ALA A 318 -16.18 -11.58 -20.77
C ALA A 318 -15.37 -12.20 -21.92
N THR A 319 -14.59 -13.24 -21.61
CA THR A 319 -13.88 -14.03 -22.62
C THR A 319 -14.67 -15.28 -22.94
N THR A 320 -14.72 -15.64 -24.23
CA THR A 320 -15.34 -16.90 -24.68
C THR A 320 -14.61 -18.10 -24.09
N ASN A 321 -15.36 -19.04 -23.54
CA ASN A 321 -14.78 -20.26 -22.99
C ASN A 321 -14.28 -21.17 -24.13
N PRO A 322 -12.99 -21.55 -24.17
CA PRO A 322 -12.44 -22.38 -25.24
C PRO A 322 -13.09 -23.77 -25.32
N LEU A 323 -13.69 -24.23 -24.22
CA LEU A 323 -14.41 -25.50 -24.13
C LEU A 323 -15.93 -25.36 -24.38
N ARG A 324 -16.37 -24.24 -24.98
CA ARG A 324 -17.79 -23.93 -25.24
C ARG A 324 -18.68 -23.90 -24.00
N GLY A 325 -18.09 -23.67 -22.82
CA GLY A 325 -18.81 -23.47 -21.56
C GLY A 325 -19.33 -22.04 -21.37
N LYS A 326 -19.80 -21.73 -20.16
CA LYS A 326 -20.18 -20.36 -19.76
C LYS A 326 -19.01 -19.39 -19.92
N PRO A 327 -19.28 -18.09 -20.18
CA PRO A 327 -18.24 -17.07 -20.33
C PRO A 327 -17.29 -17.02 -19.13
N LEU A 328 -16.02 -16.72 -19.40
CA LEU A 328 -14.98 -16.54 -18.40
C LEU A 328 -14.72 -15.05 -18.16
N LEU A 329 -13.97 -14.74 -17.11
CA LEU A 329 -13.46 -13.38 -16.88
C LEU A 329 -12.66 -12.88 -18.09
N PRO A 330 -12.67 -11.56 -18.37
CA PRO A 330 -11.91 -10.99 -19.47
C PRO A 330 -10.40 -11.21 -19.25
N THR A 331 -9.65 -11.47 -20.32
CA THR A 331 -8.19 -11.61 -20.27
C THR A 331 -7.49 -10.26 -20.39
N GLU A 332 -6.39 -10.05 -19.68
CA GLU A 332 -5.54 -8.86 -19.85
C GLU A 332 -4.80 -8.90 -21.20
N SER A 333 -5.46 -8.48 -22.27
CA SER A 333 -4.81 -8.27 -23.58
C SER A 333 -4.33 -6.83 -23.78
N GLU A 334 -4.41 -5.96 -22.77
CA GLU A 334 -3.93 -4.56 -22.85
C GLU A 334 -3.06 -4.17 -21.64
N PRO A 335 -1.90 -3.51 -21.86
CA PRO A 335 -0.97 -3.10 -20.81
C PRO A 335 -1.45 -1.92 -19.93
N ARG A 336 -2.76 -1.63 -19.90
CA ARG A 336 -3.34 -0.43 -19.28
C ARG A 336 -4.45 -0.67 -18.26
N VAL A 337 -4.71 -1.91 -17.85
CA VAL A 337 -5.70 -2.18 -16.79
C VAL A 337 -4.98 -2.48 -15.47
N PRO A 338 -5.09 -1.63 -14.44
CA PRO A 338 -4.64 -1.96 -13.09
C PRO A 338 -5.79 -2.61 -12.31
N GLY A 339 -5.60 -3.86 -11.89
CA GLY A 339 -5.98 -4.27 -10.52
C GLY A 339 -7.39 -4.77 -10.24
N ALA A 340 -8.32 -4.83 -11.21
CA ALA A 340 -9.51 -5.66 -11.07
C ALA A 340 -9.24 -7.05 -11.64
N PHE A 341 -9.66 -8.09 -10.93
CA PHE A 341 -9.76 -9.48 -11.38
C PHE A 341 -8.50 -10.35 -11.39
N TRP A 342 -7.94 -10.70 -10.23
CA TRP A 342 -7.24 -12.00 -10.10
C TRP A 342 -7.39 -12.69 -8.75
N GLN A 343 -8.41 -12.35 -7.97
CA GLN A 343 -8.40 -12.72 -6.55
C GLN A 343 -9.22 -13.95 -6.19
N VAL A 344 -9.61 -14.77 -7.17
CA VAL A 344 -10.24 -16.06 -6.91
C VAL A 344 -9.43 -17.17 -7.57
N PHE A 345 -8.95 -18.08 -6.72
CA PHE A 345 -8.32 -19.36 -7.04
C PHE A 345 -6.81 -19.36 -7.35
N TYR A 346 -6.00 -19.35 -6.29
CA TYR A 346 -4.79 -20.17 -6.24
C TYR A 346 -4.56 -20.70 -4.81
N TRP A 347 -5.16 -21.85 -4.52
CA TRP A 347 -4.59 -22.82 -3.58
C TRP A 347 -4.40 -24.10 -4.40
N ARG A 348 -3.14 -24.53 -4.56
CA ARG A 348 -2.80 -25.88 -5.01
C ARG A 348 -2.26 -26.63 -3.82
#